data_AF-A0A392QZD5-F1
#
_entry.id   AF-A0A392QZD5-F1
#
_cell.length_a   1.000
_cell.length_b   1.000
_cell.length_c   1.000
_cell.angle_alpha   90.00
_cell.angle_beta   90.00
_cell.angle_gamma   90.00
#
_symmetry.space_group_name_H-M   'P 1'
#
loop_
_entity.id
_entity.type
_entity.pdbx_description
1 polymer ?
#
loop_
_entity_poly.entity_id
_entity_poly.type
_entity_poly.pdbx_seq_one_letter_code
_entity_poly.pdbx_strand_id
1 'polypeptide(L)' 'MIRITARNGRSVTAKVVDECDSVNGCDAEHAGQPPCRNNIVDGSVAVWNALGLNTDVGVEQVTWSMA' A
#
# COMPACT_ATOMS: atom_id res chain seq x y z
N MET A 1 -4.32 14.45 -1.90
CA MET A 1 -3.36 13.37 -2.21
C MET A 1 -2.87 12.81 -0.88
N ILE A 2 -2.05 11.76 -0.86
CA ILE A 2 -1.29 11.36 0.34
C ILE A 2 0.21 11.43 0.07
N ARG A 3 1.00 11.80 1.08
CA ARG A 3 2.46 11.71 1.05
C ARG A 3 2.88 10.47 1.82
N ILE A 4 3.57 9.56 1.15
CA ILE A 4 4.12 8.33 1.74
C ILE A 4 5.62 8.55 1.97
N THR A 5 6.14 8.16 3.13
CA THR A 5 7.57 8.24 3.47
C THR A 5 8.09 6.88 3.93
N ALA A 6 9.13 6.40 3.27
CA ALA A 6 9.79 5.14 3.60
C ALA A 6 10.92 5.34 4.63
N ARG A 7 11.36 4.25 5.26
CA ARG A 7 12.48 4.25 6.24
C ARG A 7 13.79 4.77 5.67
N ASN A 8 14.00 4.67 4.36
CA ASN A 8 15.17 5.22 3.66
C ASN A 8 15.12 6.75 3.46
N GLY A 9 14.09 7.43 3.97
CA GLY A 9 13.92 8.88 3.90
C GLY A 9 13.31 9.40 2.60
N ARG A 10 13.08 8.54 1.60
CA ARG A 10 12.42 8.95 0.34
C ARG A 10 10.92 9.10 0.58
N SER A 11 10.32 10.05 -0.13
CA SER A 11 8.88 10.28 -0.12
C SER A 11 8.32 10.37 -1.54
N VAL A 12 7.05 10.01 -1.69
CA VAL A 12 6.28 10.20 -2.92
C VAL A 12 4.86 10.65 -2.59
N THR A 13 4.27 11.47 -3.46
CA THR A 13 2.86 11.86 -3.36
C THR A 13 2.02 10.99 -4.30
N ALA A 14 0.96 10.36 -3.78
CA ALA A 14 0.10 9.44 -4.52
C ALA A 14 -1.40 9.81 -4.36
N LYS A 15 -2.22 9.41 -5.33
CA LYS A 15 -3.68 9.58 -5.27
C LYS A 15 -4.30 8.30 -4.69
N VAL A 16 -5.24 8.45 -3.75
CA VAL A 16 -6.10 7.34 -3.30
C VAL A 16 -7.16 7.10 -4.37
N VAL A 17 -7.28 5.86 -4.84
CA VAL A 17 -8.17 5.49 -5.96
C VAL A 17 -9.03 4.27 -5.68
N ASP A 18 -8.77 3.54 -4.60
CA ASP A 18 -9.43 2.28 -4.29
C ASP A 18 -9.38 1.97 -2.78
N GLU A 19 -10.07 0.90 -2.37
CA GLU A 19 -10.10 0.35 -1.02
C GLU A 19 -9.33 -0.99 -0.95
N CYS A 20 -8.55 -1.18 0.12
CA CYS A 20 -8.06 -2.50 0.51
C CYS A 20 -9.01 -3.04 1.59
N ASP A 21 -10.00 -3.84 1.20
CA ASP A 21 -11.11 -4.26 2.06
C ASP A 21 -10.61 -5.12 3.23
N SER A 22 -10.84 -4.65 4.46
CA SER A 22 -10.41 -5.31 5.69
C SER A 22 -11.52 -6.08 6.42
N VAL A 23 -12.72 -6.14 5.82
CA VAL A 23 -13.91 -6.81 6.35
C VAL A 23 -14.18 -8.11 5.60
N ASN A 24 -14.13 -8.08 4.26
CA ASN A 24 -14.50 -9.23 3.42
C ASN A 24 -13.27 -9.94 2.84
N GLY A 25 -13.42 -11.23 2.52
CA GLY A 25 -12.36 -12.09 2.00
C GLY A 25 -12.58 -13.57 2.29
N CYS A 26 -11.62 -14.41 1.89
CA CYS A 26 -11.67 -15.87 2.00
C CYS A 26 -12.85 -16.51 1.25
N ASP A 27 -13.35 -15.86 0.19
CA ASP A 27 -14.46 -16.31 -0.64
C ASP A 27 -14.10 -16.26 -2.14
N ALA A 28 -15.03 -16.67 -3.00
CA ALA A 28 -14.80 -16.73 -4.44
C ALA A 28 -14.70 -15.35 -5.12
N GLU A 29 -15.42 -14.35 -4.60
CA GLU A 29 -15.40 -12.98 -5.15
C GLU A 29 -14.03 -12.33 -4.93
N HIS A 30 -13.37 -12.66 -3.81
CA HIS A 30 -12.04 -12.20 -3.45
C HIS A 30 -10.93 -13.20 -3.85
N ALA A 31 -11.21 -14.14 -4.75
CA ALA A 31 -10.27 -15.17 -5.21
C ALA A 31 -9.58 -15.97 -4.08
N GLY A 32 -10.28 -16.16 -2.96
CA GLY A 32 -9.78 -16.84 -1.76
C GLY A 32 -8.75 -16.07 -0.95
N GLN A 33 -8.44 -14.81 -1.31
CA GLN A 33 -7.50 -13.98 -0.56
C GLN A 33 -8.13 -13.53 0.77
N PRO A 34 -7.34 -13.46 1.86
CA PRO A 34 -7.86 -13.00 3.14
C PRO A 34 -8.21 -11.50 3.09
N PRO A 35 -9.04 -11.01 4.03
CA PRO A 35 -9.24 -9.58 4.21
C PRO A 35 -7.92 -8.85 4.43
N CYS A 36 -7.85 -7.63 3.92
CA CYS A 36 -6.72 -6.73 4.10
C CYS A 36 -6.48 -6.42 5.59
N ARG A 37 -5.23 -6.13 5.96
CA ARG A 37 -4.95 -5.62 7.32
C ARG A 37 -5.41 -4.16 7.43
N ASN A 38 -5.81 -3.76 8.63
CA ASN A 38 -6.40 -2.44 8.90
C ASN A 38 -5.44 -1.24 8.78
N ASN A 39 -4.15 -1.46 8.50
CA ASN A 39 -3.11 -0.44 8.50
C ASN A 39 -2.25 -0.48 7.22
N ILE A 40 -2.85 -0.86 6.09
CA ILE A 40 -2.18 -1.02 4.80
C ILE A 40 -2.37 0.21 3.91
N VAL A 41 -1.28 0.61 3.24
CA VAL A 41 -1.34 1.44 2.03
C VAL A 41 -0.92 0.52 0.88
N ASP A 42 -1.89 0.07 0.10
CA ASP A 42 -1.60 -0.81 -1.03
C ASP A 42 -1.20 0.01 -2.25
N GLY A 43 0.05 -0.13 -2.67
CA GLY A 43 0.74 0.81 -3.55
C GLY A 43 1.08 0.19 -4.90
N SER A 44 0.76 0.89 -5.99
CA SER A 44 1.22 0.50 -7.33
C SER A 44 2.75 0.41 -7.42
N VAL A 45 3.27 -0.35 -8.40
CA VAL A 45 4.72 -0.49 -8.65
C VAL A 45 5.43 0.87 -8.82
N ALA A 46 4.74 1.88 -9.35
CA ALA A 46 5.29 3.23 -9.48
C ALA A 46 5.58 3.89 -8.12
N VAL A 47 4.76 3.64 -7.09
CA VAL A 47 4.98 4.13 -5.73
C VAL A 47 6.23 3.48 -5.12
N TRP A 48 6.36 2.16 -5.26
CA TRP A 48 7.54 1.42 -4.81
C TRP A 48 8.83 1.93 -5.47
N ASN A 49 8.81 2.09 -6.79
CA ASN A 49 9.97 2.59 -7.55
C ASN A 49 10.35 4.02 -7.14
N ALA A 50 9.38 4.91 -6.93
CA ALA A 50 9.64 6.28 -6.48
C ALA A 50 10.25 6.33 -5.06
N LEU A 51 9.84 5.40 -4.19
CA LEU A 51 10.41 5.20 -2.87
C LEU A 51 11.75 4.44 -2.89
N GLY A 52 12.17 3.94 -4.05
CA GLY A 52 13.39 3.14 -4.20
C GLY A 52 13.34 1.84 -3.39
N LEU A 53 12.17 1.20 -3.31
CA LEU A 53 11.93 -0.06 -2.59
C LEU A 53 11.81 -1.22 -3.58
N ASN A 54 12.18 -2.43 -3.15
CA ASN A 54 12.03 -3.64 -3.95
C ASN A 54 10.68 -4.30 -3.69
N THR A 55 9.84 -4.41 -4.72
CA THR A 55 8.52 -5.05 -4.65
C THR A 55 8.58 -6.52 -4.26
N ASP A 56 9.69 -7.22 -4.53
CA ASP A 56 9.84 -8.65 -4.19
C ASP A 56 9.92 -8.90 -2.68
N VAL A 57 10.18 -7.87 -1.87
CA VAL A 57 10.10 -7.94 -0.39
C VAL A 57 8.64 -8.10 0.07
N GLY A 58 7.68 -7.64 -0.74
CA GLY A 58 6.25 -7.75 -0.50
C GLY A 58 5.69 -6.69 0.46
N VAL A 59 6.30 -6.48 1.63
CA VAL A 59 5.78 -5.53 2.64
C VAL A 59 6.91 -4.72 3.27
N GLU A 60 6.76 -3.40 3.26
CA GLU A 60 7.69 -2.44 3.86
C GLU A 60 6.96 -1.50 4.82
N GLN A 61 7.66 -1.05 5.86
CA GLN A 61 7.09 -0.07 6.80
C GLN A 61 7.23 1.36 6.28
N VAL A 62 6.11 2.09 6.30
CA VAL A 62 6.01 3.49 5.86
C VAL A 62 5.22 4.31 6.87
N THR A 63 5.36 5.63 6.79
CA THR A 63 4.40 6.58 7.37
C THR A 63 3.71 7.33 6.24
N TRP A 64 2.51 7.84 6.49
CA TRP A 64 1.80 8.67 5.52
C TRP A 64 0.99 9.78 6.19
N SER A 65 0.72 10.83 5.43
CA SER A 65 -0.20 11.90 5.81
C SER A 65 -0.97 12.38 4.59
N MET A 66 -2.06 13.11 4.81
CA MET A 66 -2.65 13.91 3.72
C MET A 66 -1.60 14.91 3.22
N ALA A 67 -1.59 15.10 1.91
CA ALA A 67 -0.72 16.04 1.19
C ALA A 67 -1.55 17.07 0.45
#